data_AF-A0AA95KAV1-F1
#
_entry.id   AF-A0AA95KAV1-F1
#
_cell.length_a   1.000
_cell.length_b   1.000
_cell.length_c   1.000
_cell.angle_alpha   90.00
_cell.angle_beta   90.00
_cell.angle_gamma   90.00
#
_symmetry.space_group_name_H-M   'P 1'
#
loop_
_entity.id
_entity.type
_entity.pdbx_description
1 polymer ?
#
loop_
_entity_poly.entity_id
_entity_poly.type
_entity_poly.pdbx_seq_one_letter_code
_entity_poly.pdbx_strand_id
1 'polypeptide(L)'
;MFQDTEMRLCLRFTLCSNNTVDTRSVVEAVPTGWWYTAGLPDKQRVLAFFSLPDQIKILRDKDHFISALKETIHIGHWCCPESISSSSLQVTDATGSYLDKVFGSRWLAVGNAALSLDPLSSQGIYNAIYTCLRGAEAVKAALIANDRSLLIQYGERIKSIRAAYCSGASGYYQQEPRWAKQPFWIAHQNERR
;
A
#
# COMPACT_ATOMS: atom_id res chain seq x y z
N MET A 1 2.08 -21.23 -0.24
CA MET A 1 2.39 -20.84 1.14
C MET A 1 2.85 -19.40 1.04
N PHE A 2 2.08 -18.45 1.55
CA PHE A 2 2.58 -17.07 1.68
C PHE A 2 3.78 -17.16 2.61
N GLN A 3 4.95 -16.64 2.21
CA GLN A 3 6.05 -16.53 3.16
C GLN A 3 5.60 -15.62 4.30
N ASP A 4 5.81 -16.07 5.54
CA ASP A 4 5.46 -15.36 6.76
C ASP A 4 6.18 -14.00 6.73
N THR A 5 5.47 -12.99 6.24
CA THR A 5 6.03 -11.65 6.09
C THR A 5 5.68 -10.97 7.40
N GLU A 6 6.69 -10.81 8.26
CA GLU A 6 6.54 -10.02 9.48
C GLU A 6 5.90 -8.68 9.12
N MET A 7 4.88 -8.27 9.87
CA MET A 7 4.13 -7.04 9.61
C MET A 7 5.08 -5.85 9.73
N ARG A 8 5.41 -5.22 8.59
CA ARG A 8 6.41 -4.15 8.49
C ARG A 8 5.81 -2.79 8.21
N LEU A 9 4.60 -2.76 7.67
CA LEU A 9 3.88 -1.53 7.37
C LEU A 9 2.40 -1.71 7.74
N CYS A 10 1.91 -0.83 8.60
CA CYS A 10 0.52 -0.77 8.98
C CYS A 10 -0.09 0.56 8.57
N LEU A 11 -1.36 0.51 8.21
CA LEU A 11 -2.17 1.65 7.85
C LEU A 11 -3.22 1.91 8.94
N ARG A 12 -3.29 3.14 9.44
CA ARG A 12 -4.45 3.68 10.17
C ARG A 12 -5.16 4.68 9.27
N PHE A 13 -6.45 4.51 8.99
CA PHE A 13 -7.16 5.40 8.09
C PHE A 13 -8.59 5.69 8.52
N THR A 14 -9.14 6.78 7.99
CA THR A 14 -10.53 7.21 8.16
C THR A 14 -10.98 8.00 6.95
N LEU A 15 -12.29 8.20 6.83
CA LEU A 15 -12.86 9.28 6.03
C LEU A 15 -13.05 10.50 6.93
N CYS A 16 -12.81 11.68 6.38
CA CYS A 16 -13.08 12.97 7.03
C CYS A 16 -13.80 13.90 6.05
N SER A 17 -14.36 14.99 6.56
CA SER A 17 -15.02 16.00 5.73
C SER A 17 -13.99 16.73 4.87
N ASN A 18 -14.29 16.91 3.59
CA ASN A 18 -13.51 17.68 2.65
C ASN A 18 -14.18 19.04 2.41
N ASN A 19 -13.60 20.08 3.00
CA ASN A 19 -14.11 21.44 2.86
C ASN A 19 -13.49 22.18 1.67
N THR A 20 -12.71 21.50 0.83
CA THR A 20 -12.04 22.07 -0.33
C THR A 20 -12.49 21.38 -1.62
N VAL A 21 -12.39 22.10 -2.75
CA VAL A 21 -12.58 21.52 -4.08
C VAL A 21 -11.34 20.77 -4.59
N ASP A 22 -10.28 20.70 -3.77
CA ASP A 22 -9.01 20.07 -4.15
C ASP A 22 -9.12 18.55 -4.06
N THR A 23 -9.02 17.88 -5.21
CA THR A 23 -9.11 16.42 -5.32
C THR A 23 -7.74 15.75 -5.45
N ARG A 24 -6.64 16.51 -5.36
CA ARG A 24 -5.29 15.94 -5.50
C ARG A 24 -4.97 15.00 -4.35
N SER A 25 -4.19 13.97 -4.67
CA SER A 25 -3.55 13.12 -3.67
C SER A 25 -2.28 13.80 -3.16
N VAL A 26 -2.05 13.74 -1.85
CA VAL A 26 -0.82 14.24 -1.23
C VAL A 26 -0.25 13.20 -0.29
N VAL A 27 1.07 13.09 -0.33
CA VAL A 27 1.88 12.30 0.58
C VAL A 27 2.74 13.26 1.38
N GLU A 28 2.74 13.11 2.70
CA GLU A 28 3.58 13.89 3.60
C GLU A 28 4.36 12.96 4.51
N ALA A 29 5.67 12.97 4.36
CA ALA A 29 6.56 12.20 5.21
C ALA A 29 6.72 12.88 6.59
N VAL A 30 6.88 12.08 7.65
CA VAL A 30 7.07 12.50 9.05
C VAL A 30 8.08 11.58 9.76
N PRO A 31 8.62 11.92 10.95
CA PRO A 31 9.66 11.10 11.58
C PRO A 31 9.29 9.62 11.79
N THR A 32 8.01 9.34 12.03
CA THR A 32 7.53 7.99 12.35
C THR A 32 6.85 7.27 11.18
N GLY A 33 6.76 7.87 9.99
CA GLY A 33 5.96 7.30 8.90
C GLY A 33 5.67 8.29 7.79
N TRP A 34 4.54 8.11 7.13
CA TRP A 34 4.02 9.08 6.16
C TRP A 34 2.50 9.09 6.15
N TRP A 35 1.96 10.27 5.88
CA TRP A 35 0.55 10.53 5.71
C TRP A 35 0.18 10.51 4.24
N TYR A 36 -1.05 10.11 3.96
CA TYR A 36 -1.68 10.18 2.65
C TYR A 36 -3.07 10.78 2.79
N THR A 37 -3.41 11.65 1.84
CA THR A 37 -4.78 12.11 1.69
C THR A 37 -5.15 12.30 0.24
N ALA A 38 -6.42 12.09 -0.10
CA ALA A 38 -7.00 12.46 -1.39
C ALA A 38 -8.47 12.85 -1.22
N GLY A 39 -8.91 13.82 -2.02
CA GLY A 39 -10.32 14.19 -2.08
C GLY A 39 -11.13 13.08 -2.75
N LEU A 40 -12.32 12.82 -2.24
CA LEU A 40 -13.30 11.88 -2.77
C LEU A 40 -14.59 12.64 -3.16
N PRO A 41 -15.50 12.00 -3.92
CA PRO A 41 -16.86 12.51 -4.09
C PRO A 41 -17.57 12.81 -2.75
N ASP A 42 -18.71 13.49 -2.83
CA ASP A 42 -19.60 13.76 -1.68
C ASP A 42 -18.97 14.53 -0.51
N LYS A 43 -18.01 15.42 -0.82
CA LYS A 43 -17.28 16.23 0.16
C LYS A 43 -16.58 15.35 1.21
N GLN A 44 -16.07 14.20 0.79
CA GLN A 44 -15.27 13.32 1.64
C GLN A 44 -13.80 13.39 1.26
N ARG A 45 -12.94 13.01 2.19
CA ARG A 45 -11.51 12.89 2.01
C ARG A 45 -11.03 11.65 2.73
N VAL A 46 -10.20 10.86 2.07
CA VAL A 46 -9.47 9.79 2.75
C VAL A 46 -8.29 10.41 3.48
N LEU A 47 -8.09 9.98 4.72
CA LEU A 47 -6.92 10.31 5.52
C LEU A 47 -6.31 9.00 6.01
N ALA A 48 -5.03 8.81 5.74
CA ALA A 48 -4.30 7.59 6.01
C ALA A 48 -2.92 7.91 6.59
N PHE A 49 -2.52 7.15 7.60
CA PHE A 49 -1.17 7.18 8.15
C PHE A 49 -0.54 5.80 8.07
N PHE A 50 0.65 5.74 7.50
CA PHE A 50 1.43 4.53 7.27
C PHE A 50 2.66 4.54 8.18
N SER A 51 2.84 3.48 8.95
CA SER A 51 3.92 3.40 9.94
C SER A 51 4.18 1.95 10.39
N LEU A 52 5.24 1.74 11.19
CA LEU A 52 5.50 0.48 11.88
C LEU A 52 4.34 0.08 12.82
N PRO A 53 4.12 -1.23 13.06
CA PRO A 53 3.02 -1.73 13.88
C PRO A 53 2.93 -1.09 15.27
N ASP A 54 4.05 -0.88 15.95
CA ASP A 54 4.07 -0.34 17.31
C ASP A 54 3.61 1.12 17.37
N GLN A 55 3.99 1.93 16.38
CA GLN A 55 3.46 3.28 16.26
C GLN A 55 1.96 3.29 15.96
N ILE A 56 1.47 2.38 15.11
CA ILE A 56 0.04 2.26 14.82
C ILE A 56 -0.75 1.82 16.06
N LYS A 57 -0.18 1.01 16.95
CA LYS A 57 -0.82 0.66 18.24
C LYS A 57 -1.06 1.90 19.10
N ILE A 58 -0.10 2.82 19.18
CA ILE A 58 -0.24 4.09 19.91
C ILE A 58 -1.36 4.94 19.27
N LEU A 59 -1.35 5.05 17.94
CA LEU A 59 -2.33 5.85 17.18
C LEU A 59 -3.69 5.14 16.97
N ARG A 60 -3.95 4.02 17.68
CA ARG A 60 -5.31 3.46 17.76
C ARG A 60 -6.24 4.41 18.49
N ASP A 61 -5.71 5.08 19.50
CA ASP A 61 -6.41 6.13 20.22
C ASP A 61 -6.62 7.35 19.30
N LYS A 62 -7.84 7.88 19.32
CA LYS A 62 -8.24 8.98 18.43
C LYS A 62 -7.47 10.26 18.73
N ASP A 63 -7.25 10.56 20.00
CA ASP A 63 -6.63 11.83 20.39
C ASP A 63 -5.14 11.84 20.03
N HIS A 64 -4.46 10.70 20.18
CA HIS A 64 -3.09 10.55 19.67
C HIS A 64 -3.02 10.65 18.14
N PHE A 65 -3.99 10.07 17.41
CA PHE A 65 -4.06 10.18 15.94
C PHE A 65 -4.28 11.63 15.48
N ILE A 66 -5.20 12.36 16.12
CA ILE A 66 -5.46 13.78 15.85
C ILE A 66 -4.26 14.65 16.22
N SER A 67 -3.61 14.36 17.34
CA SER A 67 -2.39 15.05 17.76
C SER A 67 -1.30 14.90 16.69
N ALA A 68 -1.04 13.66 16.24
CA ALA A 68 -0.10 13.39 15.16
C ALA A 68 -0.47 14.08 13.83
N LEU A 69 -1.76 14.20 13.51
CA LEU A 69 -2.24 14.95 12.34
C LEU A 69 -1.94 16.45 12.46
N LYS A 70 -2.11 17.04 13.65
CA LYS A 70 -1.86 18.47 13.89
C LYS A 70 -0.38 18.86 13.77
N GLU A 71 0.52 17.91 13.97
CA GLU A 71 1.97 18.09 13.76
C GLU A 71 2.39 18.08 12.28
N THR A 72 1.47 17.78 11.35
CA THR A 72 1.76 17.83 9.91
C THR A 72 1.78 19.27 9.40
N ILE A 73 2.63 19.53 8.43
CA ILE A 73 2.81 20.84 7.80
C ILE A 73 1.78 21.04 6.68
N HIS A 74 1.49 20.01 5.87
CA HIS A 74 0.64 20.15 4.68
C HIS A 74 -0.73 19.52 4.86
N ILE A 75 -0.79 18.25 5.25
CA ILE A 75 -2.05 17.46 5.27
C ILE A 75 -3.04 17.96 6.32
N GLY A 76 -2.55 18.48 7.45
CA GLY A 76 -3.39 19.04 8.52
C GLY A 76 -4.28 20.19 8.05
N HIS A 77 -3.86 20.96 7.04
CA HIS A 77 -4.66 22.06 6.47
C HIS A 77 -5.87 21.57 5.66
N TRP A 78 -5.87 20.34 5.18
CA TRP A 78 -6.96 19.80 4.35
C TRP A 78 -7.89 18.86 5.09
N CYS A 79 -7.53 18.45 6.30
CA CYS A 79 -8.29 17.50 7.09
C CYS A 79 -8.88 18.21 8.30
N CYS A 80 -10.21 18.18 8.45
CA CYS A 80 -10.89 18.73 9.63
C CYS A 80 -10.85 17.70 10.77
N PRO A 81 -10.05 17.91 11.84
CA PRO A 81 -9.92 16.93 12.92
C PRO A 81 -11.24 16.65 13.65
N GLU A 82 -12.13 17.64 13.72
CA GLU A 82 -13.45 17.54 14.35
C GLU A 82 -14.36 16.53 13.63
N SER A 83 -14.15 16.33 12.33
CA SER A 83 -14.91 15.37 11.52
C SER A 83 -14.43 13.92 11.65
N ILE A 84 -13.32 13.67 12.36
CA ILE A 84 -12.77 12.33 12.57
C ILE A 84 -13.50 11.65 13.73
N SER A 85 -14.18 10.54 13.48
CA SER A 85 -14.82 9.72 14.52
C SER A 85 -13.92 8.56 14.94
N SER A 86 -13.94 8.20 16.23
CA SER A 86 -13.25 7.00 16.71
C SER A 86 -13.80 5.73 16.04
N SER A 87 -15.10 5.71 15.72
CA SER A 87 -15.76 4.58 15.05
C SER A 87 -15.39 4.44 13.58
N SER A 88 -14.89 5.51 12.93
CA SER A 88 -14.51 5.48 11.51
C SER A 88 -13.04 5.14 11.30
N LEU A 89 -12.22 5.18 12.35
CA LEU A 89 -10.81 4.84 12.25
C LEU A 89 -10.62 3.33 12.15
N GLN A 90 -10.00 2.88 11.07
CA GLN A 90 -9.68 1.48 10.78
C GLN A 90 -8.18 1.24 10.77
N VAL A 91 -7.75 0.00 11.06
CA VAL A 91 -6.35 -0.44 10.91
C VAL A 91 -6.31 -1.60 9.93
N THR A 92 -5.33 -1.60 9.05
CA THR A 92 -5.00 -2.76 8.22
C THR A 92 -3.50 -2.95 8.11
N ASP A 93 -3.08 -4.19 7.91
CA ASP A 93 -1.75 -4.48 7.39
C ASP A 93 -1.65 -3.94 5.95
N ALA A 94 -0.56 -3.25 5.66
CA ALA A 94 -0.22 -2.70 4.35
C ALA A 94 1.14 -3.22 3.84
N THR A 95 1.67 -4.27 4.49
CA THR A 95 2.91 -4.93 4.11
C THR A 95 2.75 -5.59 2.74
N GLY A 96 3.68 -5.29 1.83
CA GLY A 96 3.73 -5.96 0.53
C GLY A 96 3.98 -7.46 0.68
N SER A 97 3.31 -8.28 -0.13
CA SER A 97 3.37 -9.74 -0.08
C SER A 97 3.31 -10.34 -1.48
N TYR A 98 3.79 -11.56 -1.65
CA TYR A 98 3.79 -12.25 -2.95
C TYR A 98 3.78 -13.76 -2.78
N LEU A 99 3.36 -14.46 -3.83
CA LEU A 99 3.49 -15.92 -3.92
C LEU A 99 4.73 -16.32 -4.73
N ASP A 100 5.49 -17.30 -4.23
CA ASP A 100 6.61 -17.90 -4.97
C ASP A 100 6.15 -18.64 -6.23
N LYS A 101 4.94 -19.21 -6.16
CA LYS A 101 4.26 -19.85 -7.28
C LYS A 101 2.88 -19.22 -7.42
N VAL A 102 2.57 -18.67 -8.58
CA VAL A 102 1.29 -17.99 -8.84
C VAL A 102 0.28 -18.84 -9.60
N PHE A 103 0.64 -20.07 -9.99
CA PHE A 103 -0.28 -20.99 -10.65
C PHE A 103 0.04 -22.45 -10.33
N GLY A 104 -0.94 -23.34 -10.47
CA GLY A 104 -0.78 -24.78 -10.30
C GLY A 104 -1.55 -25.58 -11.35
N SER A 105 -1.89 -26.82 -11.00
CA SER A 105 -2.61 -27.71 -11.93
C SER A 105 -4.00 -27.18 -12.26
N ARG A 106 -4.72 -26.62 -11.28
CA ARG A 106 -6.11 -26.14 -11.41
C ARG A 106 -6.39 -24.82 -10.69
N TRP A 107 -5.37 -23.99 -10.53
CA TRP A 107 -5.52 -22.69 -9.89
C TRP A 107 -4.53 -21.68 -10.46
N LEU A 108 -4.89 -20.41 -10.37
CA LEU A 108 -4.08 -19.25 -10.73
C LEU A 108 -4.41 -18.13 -9.73
N ALA A 109 -3.38 -17.50 -9.16
CA ALA A 109 -3.52 -16.31 -8.36
C ALA A 109 -3.41 -15.07 -9.26
N VAL A 110 -4.28 -14.09 -9.01
CA VAL A 110 -4.31 -12.78 -9.69
C VAL A 110 -4.55 -11.68 -8.65
N GLY A 111 -4.26 -10.44 -9.02
CA GLY A 111 -4.39 -9.30 -8.10
C GLY A 111 -3.56 -9.45 -6.83
N ASN A 112 -4.08 -8.95 -5.72
CA ASN A 112 -3.42 -9.01 -4.42
C ASN A 112 -3.16 -10.45 -3.95
N ALA A 113 -3.87 -11.45 -4.49
CA ALA A 113 -3.58 -12.85 -4.19
C ALA A 113 -2.27 -13.33 -4.83
N ALA A 114 -1.82 -12.73 -5.93
CA ALA A 114 -0.54 -13.03 -6.56
C ALA A 114 0.59 -12.16 -5.99
N LEU A 115 0.33 -10.86 -5.88
CA LEU A 115 1.30 -9.83 -5.53
C LEU A 115 0.58 -8.60 -4.97
N SER A 116 0.96 -8.19 -3.76
CA SER A 116 0.58 -6.94 -3.11
C SER A 116 1.83 -6.08 -2.91
N LEU A 117 1.76 -4.81 -3.32
CA LEU A 117 2.91 -3.88 -3.32
C LEU A 117 2.78 -2.82 -2.22
N ASP A 118 3.88 -2.18 -1.84
CA ASP A 118 3.84 -1.02 -0.94
C ASP A 118 2.98 0.10 -1.55
N PRO A 119 2.05 0.66 -0.75
CA PRO A 119 1.08 1.65 -1.20
C PRO A 119 1.71 2.99 -1.62
N LEU A 120 2.93 3.31 -1.19
CA LEU A 120 3.63 4.55 -1.59
C LEU A 120 3.79 4.65 -3.11
N SER A 121 3.92 3.51 -3.79
CA SER A 121 4.04 3.46 -5.25
C SER A 121 2.73 3.79 -5.99
N SER A 122 1.57 3.72 -5.32
CA SER A 122 0.23 3.84 -5.93
C SER A 122 -0.05 2.87 -7.09
N GLN A 123 0.66 1.73 -7.15
CA GLN A 123 0.55 0.78 -8.27
C GLN A 123 -0.38 -0.42 -8.01
N GLY A 124 -1.03 -0.51 -6.85
CA GLY A 124 -1.82 -1.68 -6.45
C GLY A 124 -2.97 -2.01 -7.41
N ILE A 125 -3.85 -1.03 -7.66
CA ILE A 125 -5.02 -1.21 -8.55
C ILE A 125 -4.59 -1.52 -9.99
N TYR A 126 -3.59 -0.79 -10.50
CA TYR A 126 -3.03 -1.02 -11.83
C TYR A 126 -2.53 -2.46 -11.98
N ASN A 127 -1.70 -2.94 -11.05
CA ASN A 127 -1.20 -4.31 -11.08
C ASN A 127 -2.33 -5.32 -10.90
N ALA A 128 -3.34 -5.04 -10.09
CA ALA A 128 -4.46 -5.94 -9.93
C ALA A 128 -5.22 -6.16 -11.23
N ILE A 129 -5.56 -5.07 -11.95
CA ILE A 129 -6.23 -5.14 -13.25
C ILE A 129 -5.34 -5.86 -14.27
N TYR A 130 -4.07 -5.45 -14.37
CA TYR A 130 -3.10 -6.04 -15.30
C TYR A 130 -2.97 -7.56 -15.11
N THR A 131 -2.79 -8.00 -13.86
CA THR A 131 -2.61 -9.42 -13.54
C THR A 131 -3.88 -10.23 -13.76
N CYS A 132 -5.05 -9.68 -13.47
CA CYS A 132 -6.34 -10.30 -13.81
C CYS A 132 -6.48 -10.51 -15.33
N LEU A 133 -6.14 -9.49 -16.15
CA LEU A 133 -6.24 -9.59 -17.60
C LEU A 133 -5.31 -10.67 -18.17
N ARG A 134 -4.02 -10.62 -17.80
CA ARG A 134 -3.03 -11.61 -18.26
C ARG A 134 -3.35 -13.01 -17.73
N GLY A 135 -3.85 -13.10 -16.51
CA GLY A 135 -4.24 -14.35 -15.90
C GLY A 135 -5.44 -15.00 -16.58
N ALA A 136 -6.46 -14.21 -16.95
CA ALA A 136 -7.61 -14.69 -17.69
C ALA A 136 -7.22 -15.25 -19.07
N GLU A 137 -6.32 -14.58 -19.78
CA GLU A 137 -5.77 -15.06 -21.06
C GLU A 137 -5.03 -16.40 -20.89
N ALA A 138 -4.21 -16.53 -19.86
CA ALA A 138 -3.49 -17.76 -19.57
C ALA A 138 -4.42 -18.92 -19.21
N VAL A 139 -5.46 -18.67 -18.40
CA VAL A 139 -6.48 -19.68 -18.07
C VAL A 139 -7.26 -20.09 -19.31
N LYS A 140 -7.67 -19.13 -20.15
CA LYS A 140 -8.40 -19.41 -21.40
C LYS A 140 -7.59 -20.31 -22.33
N ALA A 141 -6.31 -20.01 -22.55
CA ALA A 141 -5.44 -20.83 -23.38
C ALA A 141 -5.26 -22.26 -22.81
N ALA A 142 -5.06 -22.37 -21.50
CA ALA A 142 -4.90 -23.66 -20.85
C ALA A 142 -6.15 -24.54 -20.90
N LEU A 143 -7.34 -23.95 -20.80
CA LEU A 143 -8.61 -24.71 -20.81
C LEU A 143 -9.11 -25.04 -22.21
N ILE A 144 -8.95 -24.14 -23.18
CA ILE A 144 -9.54 -24.30 -24.52
C ILE A 144 -8.54 -24.91 -25.50
N ALA A 145 -7.30 -24.43 -25.51
CA ALA A 145 -6.27 -24.85 -26.45
C ALA A 145 -5.34 -25.93 -25.86
N ASN A 146 -5.54 -26.32 -24.60
CA ASN A 146 -4.63 -27.18 -23.84
C ASN A 146 -3.17 -26.66 -23.83
N ASP A 147 -2.98 -25.36 -24.03
CA ASP A 147 -1.68 -24.70 -24.03
C ASP A 147 -1.40 -24.03 -22.69
N ARG A 148 -0.38 -24.51 -21.99
CA ARG A 148 0.04 -24.01 -20.67
C ARG A 148 1.20 -23.02 -20.76
N SER A 149 1.68 -22.68 -21.95
CA SER A 149 2.81 -21.77 -22.14
C SER A 149 2.54 -20.38 -21.54
N LEU A 150 1.31 -19.86 -21.68
CA LEU A 150 0.93 -18.55 -21.13
C LEU A 150 0.87 -18.52 -19.60
N LEU A 151 0.61 -19.66 -18.94
CA LEU A 151 0.68 -19.74 -17.47
C LEU A 151 2.13 -19.57 -17.00
N ILE A 152 3.08 -20.18 -17.70
CA ILE A 152 4.51 -20.05 -17.42
C ILE A 152 4.96 -18.60 -17.64
N GLN A 153 4.59 -18.00 -18.77
CA GLN A 153 4.90 -16.60 -19.07
C GLN A 153 4.29 -15.64 -18.04
N TYR A 154 3.06 -15.88 -17.60
CA TYR A 154 2.42 -15.12 -16.53
C TYR A 154 3.22 -15.22 -15.23
N GLY A 155 3.65 -16.44 -14.84
CA GLY A 155 4.47 -16.64 -13.66
C GLY A 155 5.78 -15.86 -13.69
N GLU A 156 6.51 -15.90 -14.80
CA GLU A 156 7.74 -15.12 -14.98
C GLU A 156 7.46 -13.61 -14.96
N ARG A 157 6.35 -13.17 -15.56
CA ARG A 157 5.96 -11.76 -15.53
C ARG A 157 5.70 -11.25 -14.11
N ILE A 158 5.02 -12.02 -13.26
CA ILE A 158 4.82 -11.63 -11.85
C ILE A 158 6.16 -11.49 -11.13
N LYS A 159 7.10 -12.43 -11.34
CA LYS A 159 8.46 -12.33 -10.78
C LYS A 159 9.18 -11.07 -11.25
N SER A 160 9.08 -10.72 -12.54
CA SER A 160 9.69 -9.49 -13.06
C SER A 160 9.07 -8.23 -12.45
N ILE A 161 7.74 -8.17 -12.29
CA ILE A 161 7.06 -7.04 -11.63
C ILE A 161 7.54 -6.92 -10.19
N ARG A 162 7.61 -8.04 -9.45
CA ARG A 162 8.15 -8.06 -8.09
C ARG A 162 9.58 -7.54 -8.04
N ALA A 163 10.47 -8.04 -8.91
CA ALA A 163 11.87 -7.61 -8.92
C ALA A 163 12.02 -6.11 -9.19
N ALA A 164 11.29 -5.59 -10.18
CA ALA A 164 11.27 -4.16 -10.48
C ALA A 164 10.76 -3.35 -9.29
N TYR A 165 9.68 -3.80 -8.65
CA TYR A 165 9.14 -3.16 -7.45
C TYR A 165 10.13 -3.17 -6.27
N CYS A 166 10.75 -4.32 -5.95
CA CYS A 166 11.72 -4.45 -4.87
C CYS A 166 12.92 -3.51 -5.08
N SER A 167 13.36 -3.32 -6.34
CA SER A 167 14.43 -2.37 -6.67
C SER A 167 14.01 -0.90 -6.55
N GLY A 168 12.73 -0.58 -6.77
CA GLY A 168 12.24 0.80 -6.79
C GLY A 168 11.73 1.33 -5.45
N ALA A 169 11.15 0.47 -4.62
CA ALA A 169 10.48 0.88 -3.37
C ALA A 169 11.43 1.56 -2.38
N SER A 170 12.59 0.96 -2.11
CA SER A 170 13.62 1.57 -1.24
C SER A 170 14.14 2.88 -1.81
N GLY A 171 14.22 3.01 -3.14
CA GLY A 171 14.59 4.24 -3.83
C GLY A 171 13.64 5.40 -3.52
N TYR A 172 12.34 5.17 -3.41
CA TYR A 172 11.38 6.22 -2.99
C TYR A 172 11.59 6.62 -1.53
N TYR A 173 11.76 5.67 -0.62
CA TYR A 173 12.02 5.98 0.80
C TYR A 173 13.36 6.71 1.01
N GLN A 174 14.39 6.41 0.20
CA GLN A 174 15.72 7.04 0.27
C GLN A 174 15.73 8.49 -0.19
N GLN A 175 14.69 8.95 -0.92
CA GLN A 175 14.56 10.37 -1.29
C GLN A 175 14.25 11.28 -0.09
N GLU A 176 13.92 10.71 1.07
CA GLU A 176 13.68 11.45 2.31
C GLU A 176 14.88 11.38 3.27
N PRO A 177 15.80 12.36 3.24
CA PRO A 177 17.00 12.32 4.07
C PRO A 177 16.79 12.83 5.51
N ARG A 178 15.72 13.59 5.79
CA ARG A 178 15.56 14.31 7.07
C ARG A 178 15.48 13.37 8.27
N TRP A 179 15.00 12.15 8.05
CA TRP A 179 14.73 11.18 9.11
C TRP A 179 15.46 9.85 8.94
N ALA A 180 16.57 9.81 8.21
CA ALA A 180 17.33 8.58 7.93
C ALA A 180 17.74 7.76 9.18
N LYS A 181 17.75 8.38 10.37
CA LYS A 181 18.07 7.73 11.66
C LYS A 181 16.84 7.28 12.46
N GLN A 182 15.63 7.54 11.99
CA GLN A 182 14.41 7.16 12.69
C GLN A 182 14.03 5.71 12.38
N PRO A 183 13.43 4.96 13.33
CA PRO A 183 13.18 3.52 13.17
C PRO A 183 12.39 3.15 11.90
N PHE A 184 11.32 3.89 11.61
CA PHE A 184 10.51 3.67 10.40
C PHE A 184 11.35 3.79 9.13
N TRP A 185 12.15 4.85 9.03
CA TRP A 185 12.95 5.17 7.85
C TRP A 185 14.13 4.21 7.70
N ILE A 186 14.80 3.82 8.79
CA ILE A 186 15.84 2.79 8.76
C ILE A 186 15.29 1.49 8.18
N ALA A 187 14.10 1.07 8.62
CA ALA A 187 13.48 -0.18 8.17
C ALA A 187 13.15 -0.18 6.67
N HIS A 188 12.74 0.96 6.10
CA HIS A 188 12.28 1.04 4.71
C HIS A 188 13.34 1.55 3.72
N GLN A 189 14.34 2.33 4.17
CA GLN A 189 15.44 2.81 3.32
C GLN A 189 16.53 1.76 3.13
N ASN A 190 16.80 0.96 4.17
CA ASN A 190 17.85 -0.07 4.15
C ASN A 190 17.30 -1.45 3.79
N GLU A 191 16.04 -1.53 3.38
CA GLU A 191 15.40 -2.79 3.04
C GLU A 191 16.08 -3.38 1.79
N ARG A 192 17.06 -4.26 2.04
CA ARG A 192 17.58 -5.20 1.05
C ARG A 192 16.60 -6.37 1.01
N ARG A 193 15.63 -6.30 0.11
CA ARG A 193 14.62 -7.33 -0.13
C ARG A 193 15.05 -8.34 -1.18
#